data_AF-A0A8I2YMB5-F1
#
_entry.id   AF-A0A8I2YMB5-F1
#
_cell.length_a   1.000
_cell.length_b   1.000
_cell.length_c   1.000
_cell.angle_alpha   90.00
_cell.angle_beta   90.00
_cell.angle_gamma   90.00
#
_symmetry.space_group_name_H-M   'P 1'
#
loop_
_entity.id
_entity.type
_entity.pdbx_description
1 polymer ?
#
loop_
_entity_poly.entity_id
_entity_poly.type
_entity_poly.pdbx_seq_one_letter_code
_entity_poly.pdbx_strand_id
1 'polypeptide(L)'
;MVPPGPQWKYRVVSSDHQTKDPVHFYYRDPLECVKLLFNNPFFADKMEYTPYKLYTSIERDARVYTEWMSSDGAWELQKKIPVSATLCGVILSSDKTHITNICGGRVGYPLLISLVNIKMDARNKAAAHGFLLLALLPIVEYHPQATQASNGERSHYARSSGGSPLLLHPDSLLYPRQS
;
A
#
# COMPACT_ATOMS: atom_id res chain seq x y z
N MET A 1 33.85 -2.44 1.52
CA MET A 1 32.95 -1.79 2.49
C MET A 1 31.59 -1.66 1.83
N VAL A 2 30.54 -2.29 2.37
CA VAL A 2 29.17 -2.11 1.84
C VAL A 2 28.70 -0.71 2.27
N PRO A 3 28.19 0.14 1.36
CA PRO A 3 27.71 1.45 1.76
C PRO A 3 26.62 1.32 2.82
N PRO A 4 26.56 2.24 3.81
CA PRO A 4 25.48 2.23 4.77
C PRO A 4 24.14 2.35 4.03
N GLY A 5 23.18 1.51 4.41
CA GLY A 5 21.84 1.54 3.82
C GLY A 5 21.09 2.84 4.13
N PRO A 6 19.90 3.05 3.53
CA PRO A 6 19.11 4.26 3.73
C PRO A 6 18.82 4.52 5.20
N GLN A 7 19.18 5.71 5.68
CA GLN A 7 19.10 6.05 7.10
C GLN A 7 17.69 6.49 7.50
N TRP A 8 17.32 6.23 8.75
CA TRP A 8 16.06 6.69 9.32
C TRP A 8 16.08 8.21 9.54
N LYS A 9 15.02 8.86 9.09
CA LYS A 9 14.67 10.26 9.30
C LYS A 9 13.32 10.31 10.01
N TYR A 10 13.00 11.44 10.63
CA TYR A 10 11.67 11.68 11.17
C TYR A 10 11.24 13.13 10.96
N ARG A 11 9.93 13.36 11.00
CA ARG A 11 9.33 14.69 11.10
C ARG A 11 8.12 14.65 12.00
N VAL A 12 7.80 15.78 12.63
CA VAL A 12 6.52 15.97 13.31
C VAL A 12 5.49 16.38 12.26
N VAL A 13 4.34 15.73 12.24
CA VAL A 13 3.24 15.99 11.31
C VAL A 13 2.14 16.73 12.07
N SER A 14 1.65 17.83 11.51
CA SER A 14 0.50 18.54 12.05
C SER A 14 -0.80 17.79 11.74
N SER A 15 -1.74 17.89 12.66
CA SER A 15 -3.09 17.36 12.49
C SER A 15 -4.10 18.51 12.70
N ASP A 16 -5.16 18.51 11.90
CA ASP A 16 -6.28 19.45 12.05
C ASP A 16 -7.08 19.20 13.34
N HIS A 17 -6.94 18.01 13.91
CA HIS A 17 -7.53 17.61 15.18
C HIS A 17 -6.48 17.58 16.29
N GLN A 18 -6.88 17.93 17.51
CA GLN A 18 -6.01 17.86 18.68
C GLN A 18 -5.62 16.41 18.96
N THR A 19 -4.32 16.12 18.86
CA THR A 19 -3.73 14.82 19.20
C THR A 19 -3.27 14.82 20.64
N LYS A 20 -3.27 13.65 21.29
CA LYS A 20 -2.81 13.52 22.67
C LYS A 20 -1.31 13.79 22.80
N ASP A 21 -0.55 13.34 21.80
CA ASP A 21 0.91 13.50 21.70
C ASP A 21 1.30 14.05 20.33
N PRO A 22 2.50 14.63 20.17
CA PRO A 22 3.04 14.99 18.86
C PRO A 22 3.12 13.78 17.92
N VAL A 23 2.59 13.93 16.70
CA VAL A 23 2.59 12.84 15.71
C VAL A 23 3.93 12.80 15.00
N HIS A 24 4.74 11.79 15.31
CA HIS A 24 6.01 11.56 14.65
C HIS A 24 5.87 10.59 13.47
N PHE A 25 6.29 11.04 12.28
CA PHE A 25 6.39 10.21 11.08
C PHE A 25 7.85 9.85 10.82
N TYR A 26 8.16 8.55 10.83
CA TYR A 26 9.50 8.01 10.58
C TYR A 26 9.59 7.46 9.17
N TYR A 27 10.65 7.79 8.44
CA TYR A 27 10.83 7.39 7.06
C TYR A 27 12.30 7.31 6.67
N ARG A 28 12.59 6.59 5.59
CA ARG A 28 13.89 6.59 4.89
C ARG A 28 13.76 7.37 3.59
N ASP A 29 14.90 7.79 3.04
CA ASP A 29 14.91 8.43 1.73
C ASP A 29 14.41 7.45 0.64
N PRO A 30 13.28 7.73 -0.04
CA PRO A 30 12.74 6.80 -1.03
C PRO A 30 13.69 6.57 -2.21
N LEU A 31 14.47 7.59 -2.60
CA LEU A 31 15.40 7.47 -3.72
C LEU A 31 16.61 6.61 -3.33
N GLU A 32 17.09 6.70 -2.09
CA GLU A 32 18.11 5.77 -1.59
C GLU A 32 17.60 4.33 -1.53
N CYS A 33 16.34 4.11 -1.11
CA CYS A 33 15.72 2.79 -1.13
C CYS A 33 15.61 2.23 -2.56
N VAL A 34 15.16 3.05 -3.52
CA VAL A 34 15.09 2.67 -4.95
C VAL A 34 16.47 2.33 -5.47
N LYS A 35 17.50 3.16 -5.20
CA LYS A 35 18.88 2.89 -5.60
C LYS A 35 19.41 1.59 -4.99
N LEU A 36 19.08 1.30 -3.74
CA LEU A 36 19.50 0.08 -3.07
C LEU A 36 18.88 -1.16 -3.74
N LEU A 37 17.58 -1.13 -4.02
CA LEU A 37 16.89 -2.22 -4.72
C LEU A 37 17.41 -2.41 -6.14
N PHE A 38 17.55 -1.31 -6.89
CA PHE A 38 17.96 -1.34 -8.30
C PHE A 38 19.40 -1.83 -8.48
N ASN A 39 20.30 -1.49 -7.56
CA ASN A 39 21.70 -1.90 -7.62
C ASN A 39 21.99 -3.20 -6.84
N ASN A 40 20.97 -3.91 -6.36
CA ASN A 40 21.18 -5.16 -5.63
C ASN A 40 21.62 -6.27 -6.61
N PRO A 41 22.83 -6.84 -6.48
CA PRO A 41 23.32 -7.88 -7.40
C PRO A 41 22.44 -9.12 -7.45
N PHE A 42 21.68 -9.41 -6.38
CA PHE A 42 20.76 -10.55 -6.35
C PHE A 42 19.65 -10.43 -7.41
N PHE A 43 19.30 -9.21 -7.83
CA PHE A 43 18.26 -8.98 -8.83
C PHE A 43 18.80 -8.77 -10.26
N ALA A 44 20.11 -8.81 -10.49
CA ALA A 44 20.70 -8.45 -11.78
C ALA A 44 20.09 -9.22 -12.98
N ASP A 45 19.82 -10.51 -12.81
CA ASP A 45 19.19 -11.42 -13.78
C ASP A 45 17.66 -11.52 -13.64
N LYS A 46 17.08 -10.81 -12.67
CA LYS A 46 15.66 -10.86 -12.29
C LYS A 46 14.96 -9.51 -12.49
N MET A 47 15.58 -8.60 -13.24
CA MET A 47 15.06 -7.29 -13.56
C MET A 47 14.55 -7.22 -15.00
N GLU A 48 13.42 -6.57 -15.19
CA GLU A 48 12.79 -6.26 -16.47
C GLU A 48 12.95 -4.76 -16.76
N TYR A 49 13.76 -4.44 -17.78
CA TYR A 49 14.09 -3.04 -18.14
C TYR A 49 13.30 -2.51 -19.33
N THR A 50 12.51 -3.37 -19.97
CA THR A 50 11.77 -2.99 -21.17
C THR A 50 10.39 -3.65 -21.12
N PRO A 51 9.31 -2.89 -21.32
CA PRO A 51 7.99 -3.48 -21.42
C PRO A 51 7.93 -4.47 -22.58
N TYR A 52 7.10 -5.50 -22.43
CA TYR A 52 6.96 -6.55 -23.42
C TYR A 52 5.49 -6.90 -23.61
N LYS A 53 5.17 -7.56 -24.73
CA LYS A 53 3.81 -8.01 -25.00
C LYS A 53 3.77 -9.53 -25.12
N LEU A 54 3.04 -10.16 -24.20
CA LEU A 54 2.72 -11.58 -24.26
C LEU A 54 1.34 -11.82 -24.90
N TYR A 55 1.26 -12.93 -25.62
CA TYR A 55 0.04 -13.41 -26.26
C TYR A 55 -0.10 -14.93 -26.08
N THR A 56 -1.32 -15.43 -26.19
CA THR A 56 -1.63 -16.87 -26.03
C THR A 56 -1.13 -17.74 -27.17
N SER A 57 -0.86 -17.17 -28.34
CA SER A 57 -0.47 -17.85 -29.57
C SER A 57 0.46 -16.97 -30.43
N ILE A 58 1.06 -17.55 -31.46
CA ILE A 58 1.90 -16.82 -32.43
C ILE A 58 1.05 -15.82 -33.23
N GLU A 59 -0.21 -16.18 -33.47
CA GLU A 59 -1.25 -15.41 -34.15
C GLU A 59 -1.73 -14.21 -33.32
N ARG A 60 -1.30 -14.12 -32.06
CA ARG A 60 -1.61 -13.03 -31.12
C ARG A 60 -3.08 -12.89 -30.78
N ASP A 61 -3.80 -14.01 -30.68
CA ASP A 61 -5.26 -14.04 -30.50
C ASP A 61 -5.73 -13.25 -29.27
N ALA A 62 -5.09 -13.47 -28.12
CA ALA A 62 -5.44 -12.79 -26.87
C ALA A 62 -4.19 -12.28 -26.14
N ARG A 63 -4.33 -11.12 -25.49
CA ARG A 63 -3.28 -10.53 -24.64
C ARG A 63 -3.18 -11.29 -23.32
N VAL A 64 -1.94 -11.53 -22.88
CA VAL A 64 -1.64 -12.10 -21.57
C VAL A 64 -0.91 -11.06 -20.73
N TYR A 65 -1.36 -10.89 -19.49
CA TYR A 65 -0.75 -9.99 -18.51
C TYR A 65 -0.28 -10.79 -17.30
N THR A 66 1.04 -10.90 -17.13
CA THR A 66 1.64 -11.66 -16.01
C THR A 66 2.33 -10.74 -15.01
N GLU A 67 2.92 -9.66 -15.50
CA GLU A 67 3.65 -8.66 -14.71
C GLU A 67 3.24 -7.27 -15.17
N TRP A 68 3.52 -6.23 -14.36
CA TRP A 68 3.25 -4.86 -14.77
C TRP A 68 3.95 -4.48 -16.09
N MET A 69 5.17 -4.96 -16.32
CA MET A 69 5.93 -4.69 -17.54
C MET A 69 5.31 -5.34 -18.79
N SER A 70 4.42 -6.32 -18.63
CA SER A 70 3.63 -6.90 -19.73
C SER A 70 2.42 -6.05 -20.14
N SER A 71 2.09 -5.03 -19.35
CA SER A 71 0.89 -4.18 -19.52
C SER A 71 1.03 -3.15 -20.63
N ASP A 72 -0.11 -2.75 -21.18
CA ASP A 72 -0.15 -1.64 -22.13
C ASP A 72 0.22 -0.31 -21.46
N GLY A 73 -0.06 -0.14 -20.17
CA GLY A 73 0.35 1.03 -19.39
C GLY A 73 1.87 1.21 -19.33
N ALA A 74 2.62 0.13 -19.07
CA ALA A 74 4.08 0.16 -19.10
C ALA A 74 4.61 0.51 -20.50
N TRP A 75 4.00 -0.07 -21.55
CA TRP A 75 4.36 0.20 -22.94
C TRP A 75 4.17 1.67 -23.32
N GLU A 76 3.01 2.26 -22.99
CA GLU A 76 2.71 3.66 -23.31
C GLU A 76 3.53 4.64 -22.46
N LEU A 77 3.89 4.30 -21.22
CA LEU A 77 4.80 5.12 -20.41
C LEU A 77 6.23 5.08 -20.96
N GLN A 78 6.73 3.92 -21.36
CA GLN A 78 8.08 3.77 -21.89
C GLN A 78 8.29 4.57 -23.19
N LYS A 79 7.25 4.70 -24.04
CA LYS A 79 7.30 5.56 -25.24
C LYS A 79 7.50 7.05 -24.94
N LYS A 80 7.13 7.49 -23.73
CA LYS A 80 7.19 8.91 -23.32
C LYS A 80 8.52 9.29 -22.68
N ILE A 81 9.39 8.32 -22.39
CA ILE A 81 10.72 8.59 -21.83
C ILE A 81 11.80 8.45 -22.91
N PRO A 82 12.96 9.11 -22.75
CA PRO A 82 14.01 9.13 -23.77
C PRO A 82 14.48 7.74 -24.18
N VAL A 83 14.92 7.63 -25.43
CA VAL A 83 15.70 6.47 -25.91
C VAL A 83 16.90 6.31 -24.97
N SER A 84 17.17 5.09 -24.54
CA SER A 84 18.15 4.70 -23.51
C SER A 84 17.76 4.90 -22.04
N ALA A 85 16.56 5.41 -21.74
CA ALA A 85 16.01 5.40 -20.38
C ALA A 85 15.13 4.15 -20.17
N THR A 86 15.11 3.64 -18.93
CA THR A 86 14.18 2.57 -18.51
C THR A 86 13.12 3.12 -17.59
N LEU A 87 11.89 2.67 -17.74
CA LEU A 87 10.85 2.89 -16.74
C LEU A 87 11.27 2.20 -15.44
N CYS A 88 11.28 2.92 -14.33
CA CYS A 88 11.51 2.38 -12.99
C CYS A 88 10.22 2.56 -12.19
N GLY A 89 9.39 1.52 -12.14
CA GLY A 89 8.12 1.60 -11.42
C GLY A 89 8.28 1.22 -9.96
N VAL A 90 7.66 2.00 -9.08
CA VAL A 90 7.73 1.81 -7.63
C VAL A 90 6.43 1.17 -7.13
N ILE A 91 6.56 0.15 -6.29
CA ILE A 91 5.45 -0.46 -5.56
C ILE A 91 5.51 0.03 -4.12
N LEU A 92 4.39 0.55 -3.62
CA LEU A 92 4.19 0.82 -2.20
C LEU A 92 3.18 -0.16 -1.64
N SER A 93 3.51 -0.78 -0.51
CA SER A 93 2.62 -1.70 0.18
C SER A 93 2.58 -1.33 1.65
N SER A 94 1.40 -1.28 2.23
CA SER A 94 1.25 -1.15 3.68
C SER A 94 0.32 -2.26 4.15
N ASP A 95 0.67 -2.86 5.27
CA ASP A 95 -0.19 -3.81 5.95
C ASP A 95 -0.62 -3.23 7.31
N LYS A 96 -1.71 -3.77 7.86
CA LYS A 96 -2.15 -3.43 9.21
C LYS A 96 -1.44 -4.31 10.24
N THR A 97 -0.13 -4.51 10.12
CA THR A 97 0.65 -5.15 11.17
C THR A 97 1.28 -4.07 12.05
N HIS A 98 1.12 -4.21 13.37
CA HIS A 98 1.82 -3.36 14.31
C HIS A 98 3.26 -3.84 14.38
N ILE A 99 4.19 -3.10 13.78
CA ILE A 99 5.60 -3.33 14.08
C ILE A 99 5.96 -2.52 15.31
N THR A 100 6.27 -3.22 16.39
CA THR A 100 6.80 -2.63 17.62
C THR A 100 8.33 -2.67 17.57
N ASN A 101 8.98 -1.66 18.16
CA ASN A 101 10.44 -1.60 18.37
C ASN A 101 11.34 -1.26 17.16
N ILE A 102 10.80 -0.64 16.11
CA ILE A 102 11.63 0.04 15.11
C ILE A 102 11.77 1.51 15.53
N CYS A 103 13.01 2.01 15.59
CA CYS A 103 13.34 3.38 16.05
C CYS A 103 12.97 3.70 17.52
N GLY A 104 13.51 2.93 18.47
CA GLY A 104 13.46 3.26 19.89
C GLY A 104 12.09 3.01 20.54
N GLY A 105 11.50 1.83 20.30
CA GLY A 105 10.26 1.40 20.97
C GLY A 105 8.96 1.94 20.38
N ARG A 106 8.98 2.66 19.26
CA ARG A 106 7.78 3.27 18.66
C ARG A 106 7.01 2.26 17.80
N VAL A 107 5.71 2.48 17.65
CA VAL A 107 4.77 1.60 16.94
C VAL A 107 4.13 2.36 15.78
N GLY A 108 4.04 1.71 14.62
CA GLY A 108 3.36 2.26 13.44
C GLY A 108 3.06 1.15 12.44
N TYR A 109 2.23 1.47 11.44
CA TYR A 109 1.99 0.55 10.33
C TYR A 109 3.16 0.65 9.34
N PRO A 110 3.76 -0.47 8.90
CA PRO A 110 4.86 -0.42 7.95
C PRO A 110 4.35 0.08 6.60
N LEU A 111 5.15 0.93 5.98
CA LEU A 111 5.08 1.22 4.57
C LEU A 111 6.32 0.62 3.92
N LEU A 112 6.13 -0.36 3.05
CA LEU A 112 7.14 -1.07 2.29
C LEU A 112 7.27 -0.47 0.89
N ILE A 113 8.48 -0.50 0.35
CA ILE A 113 8.80 -0.08 -1.02
C ILE A 113 9.48 -1.22 -1.79
N SER A 114 9.10 -1.40 -3.05
CA SER A 114 9.74 -2.32 -4.01
C SER A 114 9.73 -1.73 -5.42
N LEU A 115 10.27 -2.46 -6.39
CA LEU A 115 10.26 -2.11 -7.80
C LEU A 115 9.40 -3.10 -8.60
N VAL A 116 8.59 -2.59 -9.53
CA VAL A 116 7.84 -3.41 -10.49
C VAL A 116 8.78 -4.16 -11.43
N ASN A 117 9.98 -3.61 -11.67
CA ASN A 117 10.99 -4.18 -12.56
C ASN A 117 11.54 -5.50 -12.03
N ILE A 118 11.50 -5.75 -10.72
CA ILE A 118 11.93 -7.04 -10.16
C ILE A 118 10.82 -8.05 -10.47
N LYS A 119 11.15 -9.18 -11.10
CA LYS A 119 10.19 -10.27 -11.38
C LYS A 119 9.45 -10.68 -10.10
N MET A 120 8.15 -10.94 -10.19
CA MET A 120 7.31 -11.21 -9.02
C MET A 120 7.81 -12.38 -8.19
N ASP A 121 8.27 -13.45 -8.85
CA ASP A 121 8.80 -14.63 -8.17
C ASP A 121 10.05 -14.32 -7.34
N ALA A 122 10.90 -13.41 -7.82
CA ALA A 122 12.08 -12.95 -7.14
C ALA A 122 11.74 -11.97 -6.01
N ARG A 123 10.83 -11.04 -6.29
CA ARG A 123 10.38 -10.00 -5.35
C ARG A 123 9.71 -10.60 -4.11
N ASN A 124 8.89 -11.64 -4.30
CA ASN A 124 8.09 -12.24 -3.22
C ASN A 124 8.84 -13.32 -2.41
N LYS A 125 10.08 -13.68 -2.79
CA LYS A 125 10.91 -14.59 -1.99
C LYS A 125 11.36 -13.87 -0.72
N ALA A 126 11.02 -14.42 0.45
CA ALA A 126 11.32 -13.80 1.75
C ALA A 126 12.81 -13.48 1.94
N ALA A 127 13.71 -14.36 1.50
CA ALA A 127 15.16 -14.18 1.60
C ALA A 127 15.75 -13.16 0.60
N ALA A 128 14.98 -12.71 -0.39
CA ALA A 128 15.48 -11.84 -1.46
C ALA A 128 15.55 -10.36 -1.06
N HIS A 129 14.93 -9.96 0.06
CA HIS A 129 14.77 -8.56 0.44
C HIS A 129 14.16 -7.71 -0.69
N GLY A 130 13.18 -8.27 -1.42
CA GLY A 130 12.49 -7.61 -2.52
C GLY A 130 11.65 -6.41 -2.08
N PHE A 131 11.34 -6.30 -0.78
CA PHE A 131 10.71 -5.15 -0.17
C PHE A 131 11.62 -4.57 0.90
N LEU A 132 11.74 -3.24 0.93
CA LEU A 132 12.40 -2.50 2.00
C LEU A 132 11.36 -1.77 2.84
N LEU A 133 11.56 -1.68 4.15
CA LEU A 133 10.76 -0.81 5.00
C LEU A 133 11.10 0.66 4.69
N LEU A 134 10.16 1.38 4.11
CA LEU A 134 10.29 2.79 3.73
C LEU A 134 9.92 3.72 4.88
N ALA A 135 8.81 3.46 5.57
CA ALA A 135 8.31 4.33 6.62
C ALA A 135 7.49 3.57 7.66
N LEU A 136 7.26 4.22 8.80
CA LEU A 136 6.26 3.83 9.80
C LEU A 136 5.15 4.88 9.76
N LEU A 137 3.99 4.49 9.26
CA LEU A 137 2.79 5.33 9.31
C LEU A 137 2.35 5.45 10.79
N PRO A 138 2.15 6.68 11.29
CA PRO A 138 1.87 6.89 12.69
C PRO A 138 0.48 6.36 13.06
N ILE A 139 0.39 5.76 14.24
CA ILE A 139 -0.90 5.49 14.89
C ILE A 139 -1.20 6.72 15.74
N VAL A 140 -2.25 7.44 15.38
CA VAL A 140 -2.57 8.73 16.01
C VAL A 140 -3.70 8.55 17.00
N GLU A 141 -3.47 8.99 18.23
CA GLU A 141 -4.51 9.13 19.25
C GLU A 141 -5.00 10.57 19.30
N TYR A 142 -6.30 10.74 19.10
CA TYR A 142 -6.97 12.03 19.15
C TYR A 142 -7.66 12.24 20.50
N HIS A 143 -7.79 13.49 20.92
CA HIS A 143 -8.71 13.83 22.00
C HIS A 143 -10.15 13.59 21.54
N PRO A 144 -11.07 13.18 22.44
CA PRO A 144 -12.48 13.10 22.13
C PRO A 144 -12.97 14.47 21.65
N GLN A 145 -13.53 14.55 20.45
CA GLN A 145 -14.21 15.76 20.01
C GLN A 145 -15.48 15.91 20.84
N ALA A 146 -15.70 17.09 21.42
CA ALA A 146 -16.98 17.39 22.03
C ALA A 146 -18.04 17.36 20.94
N THR A 147 -18.91 16.34 20.95
CA THR A 147 -20.13 16.36 20.15
C THR A 147 -20.91 17.58 20.61
N GLN A 148 -20.99 18.62 19.78
CA GLN A 148 -22.03 19.62 19.98
C GLN A 148 -23.35 18.88 19.84
N ALA A 149 -23.98 18.57 20.96
CA ALA A 149 -25.38 18.21 20.96
C ALA A 149 -26.11 19.39 20.33
N SER A 150 -26.57 19.22 19.10
CA SER A 150 -27.60 20.09 18.54
C SER A 150 -28.80 19.95 19.46
N ASN A 151 -28.95 20.88 20.40
CA ASN A 151 -30.17 21.06 21.16
C ASN A 151 -31.25 21.47 20.15
N GLY A 152 -32.03 20.49 19.72
CA GLY A 152 -33.16 20.68 18.81
C GLY A 152 -33.90 19.37 18.61
N GLU A 153 -35.04 19.26 19.29
CA GLU A 153 -36.10 18.25 19.08
C GLU A 153 -35.87 16.85 19.65
N ARG A 154 -36.16 16.72 20.96
CA ARG A 154 -36.68 15.48 21.56
C ARG A 154 -37.97 15.10 20.83
N SER A 155 -37.90 14.17 19.88
CA SER A 155 -39.09 13.43 19.45
C SER A 155 -39.34 12.28 20.43
N HIS A 156 -40.54 12.30 21.00
CA HIS A 156 -41.06 11.31 21.94
C HIS A 156 -41.08 9.91 21.30
N TYR A 157 -40.28 8.98 21.81
CA TYR A 157 -40.63 7.56 21.75
C TYR A 157 -40.58 6.98 23.16
N ALA A 158 -41.77 6.78 23.71
CA ALA A 158 -41.99 6.11 24.96
C ALA A 158 -41.49 4.66 24.88
N ARG A 159 -40.68 4.24 25.85
CA ARG A 159 -40.39 2.83 26.12
C ARG A 159 -41.61 2.20 26.79
N SER A 160 -42.36 1.38 26.06
CA SER A 160 -43.23 0.37 26.66
C SER A 160 -42.44 -0.93 26.83
N SER A 161 -42.38 -1.40 28.06
CA SER A 161 -41.81 -2.66 28.52
C SER A 161 -42.55 -3.89 27.98
N GLY A 162 -41.80 -4.93 27.58
CA GLY A 162 -42.25 -6.33 27.62
C GLY A 162 -42.36 -7.06 26.26
N GLY A 163 -41.57 -8.11 26.06
CA GLY A 163 -41.77 -9.11 25.00
C GLY A 163 -40.49 -9.64 24.34
N SER A 164 -40.24 -10.94 24.51
CA SER A 164 -39.08 -11.77 24.10
C SER A 164 -38.70 -11.79 22.59
N PRO A 165 -37.51 -12.33 22.22
CA PRO A 165 -36.84 -12.06 20.94
C PRO A 165 -37.24 -13.02 19.81
N LEU A 166 -37.29 -12.51 18.58
CA LEU A 166 -37.44 -13.32 17.36
C LEU A 166 -36.14 -13.31 16.55
N LEU A 167 -35.55 -14.50 16.43
CA LEU A 167 -34.51 -14.85 15.45
C LEU A 167 -35.03 -14.62 14.02
N LEU A 168 -34.17 -14.08 13.15
CA LEU A 168 -34.36 -14.12 11.70
C LEU A 168 -33.12 -14.74 11.05
N HIS A 169 -33.35 -15.89 10.39
CA HIS A 169 -32.43 -16.59 9.50
C HIS A 169 -32.51 -15.96 8.08
N PRO A 170 -31.47 -16.05 7.24
CA PRO A 170 -31.36 -15.32 5.98
C PRO A 170 -31.98 -16.11 4.81
N ASP A 171 -32.49 -15.38 3.81
CA ASP A 171 -32.34 -15.64 2.36
C ASP A 171 -33.45 -14.98 1.55
N SER A 172 -33.10 -13.97 0.74
CA SER A 172 -33.80 -13.61 -0.51
C SER A 172 -33.10 -12.42 -1.18
N LEU A 173 -32.09 -12.71 -2.01
CA LEU A 173 -31.66 -11.81 -3.08
C LEU A 173 -31.65 -12.59 -4.40
N LEU A 174 -32.78 -12.53 -5.11
CA LEU A 174 -32.90 -12.90 -6.52
C LEU A 174 -32.49 -11.69 -7.37
N TYR A 175 -31.52 -11.88 -8.25
CA TYR A 175 -31.11 -10.92 -9.29
C TYR A 175 -32.09 -10.92 -10.47
N PRO A 176 -32.32 -9.78 -11.16
CA PRO A 176 -33.03 -9.75 -12.43
C PRO A 176 -32.10 -10.00 -13.63
N ARG A 177 -32.62 -10.75 -14.61
CA ARG A 177 -32.08 -10.99 -15.95
C ARG A 177 -32.22 -9.71 -16.80
N GLN A 178 -31.17 -9.30 -17.51
CA GLN A 178 -31.29 -8.36 -18.62
C GLN A 178 -31.41 -9.09 -19.96
N SER A 179 -32.14 -8.43 -20.85
CA SER A 179 -32.59 -8.79 -22.20
C SER A 179 -31.49 -9.03 -23.22
#